data_AF-A0A8T0S657-F1
#
_entry.id   AF-A0A8T0S657-F1
#
_cell.length_a   1.000
_cell.length_b   1.000
_cell.length_c   1.000
_cell.angle_alpha   90.00
_cell.angle_beta   90.00
_cell.angle_gamma   90.00
#
_symmetry.space_group_name_H-M   'P 1'
#
loop_
_entity.id
_entity.type
_entity.pdbx_description
1 polymer ?
#
loop_
_entity_poly.entity_id
_entity_poly.type
_entity_poly.pdbx_seq_one_letter_code
_entity_poly.pdbx_strand_id
1 'polypeptide(L)'
;MFGKIRFWRECMLVNLLILYASASRCLSAPMERTDIIFQNQSISDGQTLISGSKKFVLGFFSPGDSSYRYVGIWHNDVLERRVVWVANRNNPMKDSLGILKFDNSSNLIVSDGSGNSFTVVYAVGVGVQDQDLEGAMLDNGNFVLRSIANKTNIVWQSFDFPTDTWLPEMNITLGSKLLTSWKSSDDPAVGDYSFGPGVTNASQLIIWWKGHAFWTSGGWDGDVNALIPELKSISTIPLYFHCDNLTCTYTPNPASMMTKFVLDPNGSLNIAQFDPDAQSWILLWRQPASCEVFNLCGGFGICNNNMLPSHCRCPKGFAQQDTQYSRKGCTRKIPLQCNGDKFIDMPGMRLPGNREKLSVMGDDECQSACMINCSCTAYAYVHSVLDGCSLWYGDLTNLQDGYNGNGVGTLYLRVAASELEPISSSGHKILWIAGVLPSVAFLIFCLILFIWIRRSKNKGKGKQDGHHSLMTTNTIKLWESEETGSQFTIFSFSQITNATNKFSTESKAWRRGVWPCVQGKLTRREGNCS
;
A
#
# COMPACT_ATOMS: atom_id res chain seq x y z
N MET A 1 -66.06 16.35 -54.82
CA MET A 1 -65.23 16.55 -53.61
C MET A 1 -64.71 15.24 -52.96
N PHE A 2 -65.28 14.07 -53.28
CA PHE A 2 -64.90 12.79 -52.65
C PHE A 2 -63.61 12.12 -53.17
N GLY A 3 -63.14 12.42 -54.38
CA GLY A 3 -61.94 11.79 -54.96
C GLY A 3 -60.59 12.25 -54.38
N LYS A 4 -60.49 13.53 -53.98
CA LYS A 4 -59.24 14.10 -53.42
C LYS A 4 -58.92 13.58 -52.02
N ILE A 5 -59.93 13.28 -51.20
CA ILE A 5 -59.74 12.79 -49.83
C ILE A 5 -59.25 11.33 -49.81
N ARG A 6 -59.72 10.52 -50.77
CA ARG A 6 -59.28 9.11 -50.91
C ARG A 6 -57.82 9.00 -51.33
N PHE A 7 -57.38 9.84 -52.27
CA PHE A 7 -55.97 9.88 -52.72
C PHE A 7 -55.00 10.27 -51.60
N TRP A 8 -55.35 11.26 -50.77
CA TRP A 8 -54.51 11.65 -49.63
C TRP A 8 -54.44 10.57 -48.54
N ARG A 9 -55.52 9.81 -48.31
CA ARG A 9 -55.51 8.68 -47.36
C ARG A 9 -54.62 7.54 -47.84
N GLU A 10 -54.65 7.22 -49.13
CA GLU A 10 -53.81 6.16 -49.70
C GLU A 10 -52.33 6.56 -49.76
N CYS A 11 -52.00 7.83 -50.07
CA CYS A 11 -50.62 8.32 -49.97
C CYS A 11 -50.08 8.33 -48.52
N MET A 12 -50.91 8.69 -47.53
CA MET A 12 -50.51 8.64 -46.12
C MET A 12 -50.28 7.21 -45.63
N LEU A 13 -51.13 6.25 -46.07
CA LEU A 13 -50.95 4.82 -45.77
C LEU A 13 -49.67 4.25 -46.38
N VAL A 14 -49.34 4.62 -47.63
CA VAL A 14 -48.10 4.19 -48.28
C VAL A 14 -46.87 4.76 -47.57
N ASN A 15 -46.88 6.04 -47.17
CA ASN A 15 -45.77 6.63 -46.43
C ASN A 15 -45.60 6.02 -45.02
N LEU A 16 -46.71 5.69 -44.33
CA LEU A 16 -46.69 4.96 -43.06
C LEU A 16 -46.15 3.54 -43.22
N LEU A 17 -46.50 2.83 -44.29
CA LEU A 17 -45.98 1.50 -44.60
C LEU A 17 -44.48 1.52 -44.94
N ILE A 18 -44.01 2.54 -45.67
CA ILE A 18 -42.59 2.72 -45.97
C ILE A 18 -41.81 3.04 -44.69
N LEU A 19 -42.32 3.94 -43.84
CA LEU A 19 -41.71 4.25 -42.54
C LEU A 19 -41.68 3.03 -41.61
N TYR A 20 -42.76 2.24 -41.59
CA TYR A 20 -42.82 0.99 -40.84
C TYR A 20 -41.83 -0.04 -41.38
N ALA A 21 -41.70 -0.18 -42.71
CA ALA A 21 -40.74 -1.07 -43.35
C ALA A 21 -39.29 -0.64 -43.12
N SER A 22 -38.99 0.66 -43.14
CA SER A 22 -37.65 1.18 -42.80
C SER A 22 -37.33 1.03 -41.31
N ALA A 23 -38.32 1.24 -40.43
CA ALA A 23 -38.16 1.05 -38.99
C ALA A 23 -37.97 -0.43 -38.63
N SER A 24 -38.73 -1.34 -39.26
CA SER A 24 -38.56 -2.78 -39.05
C SER A 24 -37.26 -3.33 -39.65
N ARG A 25 -36.69 -2.70 -40.69
CA ARG A 25 -35.31 -2.98 -41.15
C ARG A 25 -34.23 -2.45 -40.21
N CYS A 26 -34.47 -1.35 -39.48
CA CYS A 26 -33.55 -0.87 -38.42
C CYS A 26 -33.62 -1.73 -37.15
N LEU A 27 -34.78 -2.31 -36.80
CA LEU A 27 -34.91 -3.23 -35.67
C LEU A 27 -34.43 -4.66 -35.95
N SER A 28 -34.06 -4.98 -37.19
CA SER A 28 -33.58 -6.31 -37.61
C SER A 28 -32.15 -6.29 -38.16
N ALA A 29 -31.35 -5.27 -37.84
CA ALA A 29 -29.90 -5.41 -37.98
C ALA A 29 -29.47 -6.59 -37.09
N PRO A 30 -28.89 -7.67 -37.65
CA PRO A 30 -28.38 -8.76 -36.82
C PRO A 30 -27.33 -8.15 -35.90
N MET A 31 -27.56 -8.25 -34.59
CA MET A 31 -26.56 -7.91 -33.58
C MET A 31 -25.32 -8.72 -33.93
N GLU A 32 -24.26 -8.05 -34.42
CA GLU A 32 -23.00 -8.70 -34.73
C GLU A 32 -22.55 -9.44 -33.48
N ARG A 33 -22.50 -10.77 -33.58
CA ARG A 33 -22.14 -11.63 -32.48
C ARG A 33 -20.63 -11.51 -32.30
N THR A 34 -20.19 -10.58 -31.48
CA THR A 34 -18.76 -10.29 -31.26
C THR A 34 -18.05 -11.31 -30.38
N ASP A 35 -18.78 -12.26 -29.77
CA ASP A 35 -18.22 -13.31 -28.91
C ASP A 35 -17.93 -14.62 -29.66
N ILE A 36 -18.28 -14.74 -30.95
CA ILE A 36 -18.12 -15.99 -31.72
C ILE A 36 -17.35 -15.82 -33.04
N ILE A 37 -16.50 -16.80 -33.34
CA ILE A 37 -15.83 -16.97 -34.63
C ILE A 37 -16.23 -18.32 -35.26
N PHE A 38 -16.74 -18.29 -36.48
CA PHE A 38 -17.08 -19.49 -37.26
C PHE A 38 -15.89 -19.96 -38.12
N GLN A 39 -15.94 -21.21 -38.60
CA GLN A 39 -14.90 -21.80 -39.45
C GLN A 39 -14.60 -21.01 -40.74
N ASN A 40 -15.58 -20.29 -41.28
CA ASN A 40 -15.41 -19.45 -42.47
C ASN A 40 -15.02 -18.00 -42.17
N GLN A 41 -14.74 -17.67 -40.90
CA GLN A 41 -14.36 -16.34 -40.44
C GLN A 41 -12.91 -16.32 -39.96
N SER A 42 -12.40 -15.10 -39.84
CA SER A 42 -11.05 -14.85 -39.33
C SER A 42 -11.03 -13.56 -38.51
N ILE A 43 -10.16 -13.53 -37.51
CA ILE A 43 -9.84 -12.32 -36.74
C ILE A 43 -8.47 -11.86 -37.21
N SER A 44 -8.43 -10.69 -37.86
CA SER A 44 -7.18 -10.04 -38.24
C SER A 44 -6.61 -9.23 -37.09
N ASP A 45 -5.32 -8.89 -37.17
CA ASP A 45 -4.72 -7.93 -36.25
C ASP A 45 -5.53 -6.61 -36.22
N GLY A 46 -5.81 -6.10 -35.02
CA GLY A 46 -6.70 -4.96 -34.76
C GLY A 46 -8.19 -5.32 -34.57
N GLN A 47 -8.62 -6.53 -34.96
CA GLN A 47 -9.95 -7.05 -34.66
C GLN A 47 -9.92 -7.88 -33.35
N THR A 48 -11.08 -7.98 -32.70
CA THR A 48 -11.20 -8.65 -31.40
C THR A 48 -12.48 -9.44 -31.26
N LEU A 49 -12.41 -10.51 -30.47
CA LEU A 49 -13.57 -11.27 -29.98
C LEU A 49 -13.86 -10.85 -28.53
N ILE A 50 -15.07 -10.41 -28.22
CA ILE A 50 -15.45 -9.83 -26.94
C ILE A 50 -16.53 -10.69 -26.30
N SER A 51 -16.34 -11.12 -25.04
CA SER A 51 -17.31 -11.94 -24.32
C SER A 51 -18.68 -11.26 -24.19
N GLY A 52 -19.75 -12.02 -23.97
CA GLY A 52 -21.13 -11.50 -23.95
C GLY A 52 -21.36 -10.36 -22.94
N SER A 53 -20.75 -10.45 -21.74
CA SER A 53 -20.75 -9.42 -20.70
C SER A 53 -19.65 -8.36 -20.86
N LYS A 54 -18.84 -8.44 -21.93
CA LYS A 54 -17.70 -7.56 -22.22
C LYS A 54 -16.60 -7.53 -21.16
N LYS A 55 -16.48 -8.59 -20.35
CA LYS A 55 -15.41 -8.69 -19.35
C LYS A 55 -14.07 -9.05 -19.95
N PHE A 56 -14.07 -9.93 -20.96
CA PHE A 56 -12.86 -10.43 -21.58
C PHE A 56 -12.84 -10.18 -23.08
N VAL A 57 -11.63 -9.98 -23.60
CA VAL A 57 -11.34 -9.77 -25.01
C VAL A 57 -10.26 -10.75 -25.43
N LEU A 58 -10.43 -11.35 -26.60
CA LEU A 58 -9.41 -12.10 -27.31
C LEU A 58 -8.98 -11.30 -28.56
N GLY A 59 -7.67 -11.21 -28.80
CA GLY A 59 -7.14 -10.55 -29.98
C GLY A 59 -5.61 -10.54 -30.05
N PHE A 60 -5.07 -9.77 -30.99
CA PHE A 60 -3.62 -9.61 -31.18
C PHE A 60 -3.04 -8.51 -30.27
N PHE A 61 -1.86 -8.78 -29.70
CA PHE A 61 -1.15 -7.83 -28.84
C PHE A 61 0.38 -7.96 -28.96
N SER A 62 1.08 -6.94 -28.46
CA SER A 62 2.54 -6.93 -28.24
C SER A 62 2.81 -6.57 -26.78
N PRO A 63 3.58 -7.38 -26.04
CA PRO A 63 3.95 -7.09 -24.66
C PRO A 63 5.09 -6.06 -24.60
N GLY A 64 4.91 -5.01 -23.78
CA GLY A 64 5.93 -3.98 -23.54
C GLY A 64 6.51 -3.38 -24.82
N ASP A 65 7.83 -3.41 -24.93
CA ASP A 65 8.59 -2.89 -26.08
C ASP A 65 8.85 -3.96 -27.16
N SER A 66 8.23 -5.14 -27.06
CA SER A 66 8.41 -6.23 -28.02
C SER A 66 7.79 -5.89 -29.38
N SER A 67 8.56 -6.11 -30.45
CA SER A 67 8.06 -6.02 -31.83
C SER A 67 7.31 -7.27 -32.29
N TYR A 68 7.28 -8.33 -31.48
CA TYR A 68 6.57 -9.56 -31.79
C TYR A 68 5.07 -9.43 -31.53
N ARG A 69 4.27 -10.21 -32.28
CA ARG A 69 2.81 -10.28 -32.13
C ARG A 69 2.37 -11.64 -31.60
N TYR A 70 1.40 -11.58 -30.70
CA TYR A 70 0.81 -12.72 -30.03
C TYR A 70 -0.72 -12.62 -30.04
N VAL A 71 -1.40 -13.76 -30.00
CA VAL A 71 -2.83 -13.83 -29.70
C VAL A 71 -2.98 -14.09 -28.20
N GLY A 72 -3.78 -13.27 -27.53
CA GLY A 72 -4.02 -13.41 -26.11
C GLY A 72 -5.42 -13.00 -25.69
N ILE A 73 -5.71 -13.27 -24.42
CA ILE A 73 -6.94 -12.87 -23.75
C ILE A 73 -6.59 -11.86 -22.66
N TRP A 74 -7.36 -10.79 -22.53
CA TRP A 74 -7.21 -9.79 -21.46
C TRP A 74 -8.58 -9.27 -20.99
N HIS A 75 -8.59 -8.51 -19.89
CA HIS A 75 -9.80 -7.85 -19.39
C HIS A 75 -10.09 -6.60 -20.23
N ASN A 76 -11.34 -6.41 -20.68
CA ASN A 76 -11.71 -5.32 -21.60
C ASN A 76 -11.57 -3.93 -20.96
N ASP A 77 -12.25 -3.73 -19.83
CA ASP A 77 -12.50 -2.40 -19.22
C ASP A 77 -11.46 -2.05 -18.15
N VAL A 78 -10.18 -2.29 -18.43
CA VAL A 78 -9.09 -1.98 -17.48
C VAL A 78 -8.00 -1.16 -18.15
N LEU A 79 -7.64 -0.03 -17.53
CA LEU A 79 -6.59 0.88 -18.02
C LEU A 79 -5.25 0.16 -18.19
N GLU A 80 -4.89 -0.68 -17.21
CA GLU A 80 -3.76 -1.61 -17.32
C GLU A 80 -4.20 -2.89 -18.02
N ARG A 81 -4.04 -2.93 -19.36
CA ARG A 81 -4.25 -4.16 -20.14
C ARG A 81 -3.24 -5.22 -19.73
N ARG A 82 -3.66 -6.13 -18.85
CA ARG A 82 -2.89 -7.33 -18.51
C ARG A 82 -3.50 -8.55 -19.18
N VAL A 83 -2.66 -9.21 -19.98
CA VAL A 83 -2.98 -10.46 -20.64
C VAL A 83 -3.01 -11.58 -19.61
N VAL A 84 -4.01 -12.46 -19.70
CA VAL A 84 -4.26 -13.59 -18.79
C VAL A 84 -4.09 -14.94 -19.47
N TRP A 85 -3.99 -14.96 -20.80
CA TRP A 85 -3.73 -16.16 -21.58
C TRP A 85 -3.09 -15.80 -22.92
N VAL A 86 -2.19 -16.64 -23.43
CA VAL A 86 -1.44 -16.42 -24.68
C VAL A 86 -1.41 -17.72 -25.49
N ALA A 87 -1.91 -17.69 -26.73
CA ALA A 87 -2.01 -18.86 -27.59
C ALA A 87 -0.65 -19.31 -28.13
N ASN A 88 0.10 -18.39 -28.73
CA ASN A 88 1.33 -18.66 -29.46
C ASN A 88 2.57 -18.19 -28.69
N ARG A 89 2.58 -18.39 -27.37
CA ARG A 89 3.60 -17.82 -26.46
C ARG A 89 5.05 -18.16 -26.82
N ASN A 90 5.29 -19.37 -27.35
CA ASN A 90 6.62 -19.83 -27.80
C ASN A 90 6.85 -19.66 -29.31
N ASN A 91 5.83 -19.21 -30.06
CA ASN A 91 5.85 -19.07 -31.51
C ASN A 91 5.33 -17.68 -31.91
N PRO A 92 6.07 -16.61 -31.57
CA PRO A 92 5.68 -15.24 -31.90
C PRO A 92 5.61 -14.99 -33.41
N MET A 93 4.72 -14.08 -33.79
CA MET A 93 4.64 -13.56 -35.17
C MET A 93 5.53 -12.32 -35.31
N LYS A 94 6.13 -12.13 -36.48
CA LYS A 94 7.11 -11.05 -36.73
C LYS A 94 6.50 -9.79 -37.32
N ASP A 95 5.28 -9.87 -37.83
CA ASP A 95 4.57 -8.77 -38.48
C ASP A 95 3.20 -8.53 -37.81
N SER A 96 2.60 -7.38 -38.13
CA SER A 96 1.24 -7.01 -37.70
C SER A 96 0.18 -7.43 -38.73
N LEU A 97 0.45 -8.47 -39.52
CA LEU A 97 -0.48 -9.03 -40.51
C LEU A 97 -1.02 -10.38 -40.03
N GLY A 98 -1.02 -10.58 -38.71
CA GLY A 98 -1.49 -11.78 -38.05
C GLY A 98 -2.98 -12.03 -38.33
N ILE A 99 -3.32 -13.29 -38.60
CA ILE A 99 -4.69 -13.76 -38.79
C ILE A 99 -4.93 -15.01 -37.95
N LEU A 100 -5.92 -14.96 -37.07
CA LEU A 100 -6.45 -16.12 -36.34
C LEU A 100 -7.67 -16.66 -37.10
N LYS A 101 -7.64 -17.92 -37.51
CA LYS A 101 -8.71 -18.56 -38.30
C LYS A 101 -8.69 -20.07 -38.17
N PHE A 102 -9.72 -20.73 -38.70
CA PHE A 102 -9.67 -22.15 -38.98
C PHE A 102 -8.99 -22.39 -40.33
N ASP A 103 -8.14 -23.42 -40.41
CA ASP A 103 -7.59 -23.89 -41.67
C ASP A 103 -8.55 -24.86 -42.39
N ASN A 104 -8.17 -25.31 -43.59
CA ASN A 104 -8.98 -26.24 -44.37
C ASN A 104 -9.12 -27.64 -43.72
N SER A 105 -8.32 -27.93 -42.70
CA SER A 105 -8.37 -29.17 -41.92
C SER A 105 -9.12 -28.96 -40.59
N SER A 106 -9.83 -27.83 -40.43
CA SER A 106 -10.53 -27.43 -39.21
C SER A 106 -9.63 -27.19 -37.99
N ASN A 107 -8.32 -27.05 -38.16
CA ASN A 107 -7.42 -26.65 -37.09
C ASN A 107 -7.57 -25.16 -36.81
N LEU A 108 -7.54 -24.75 -35.54
CA LEU A 108 -7.44 -23.34 -35.20
C LEU A 108 -5.96 -22.93 -35.29
N ILE A 109 -5.66 -21.97 -36.16
CA ILE A 109 -4.29 -21.52 -36.46
C ILE A 109 -4.14 -20.01 -36.32
N VAL A 110 -2.94 -19.58 -35.97
CA VAL A 110 -2.48 -18.18 -36.11
C VAL A 110 -1.47 -18.15 -37.26
N SER A 111 -1.69 -17.30 -38.25
CA SER A 111 -0.83 -17.17 -39.45
C SER A 111 -0.30 -15.75 -39.64
N ASP A 112 0.89 -15.58 -40.21
CA ASP A 112 1.52 -14.28 -40.49
C ASP A 112 1.31 -13.86 -41.96
N GLY A 113 1.73 -12.63 -42.29
CA GLY A 113 1.68 -12.13 -43.66
C GLY A 113 2.60 -12.87 -44.64
N SER A 114 3.56 -13.66 -44.14
CA SER A 114 4.50 -14.46 -44.93
C SER A 114 4.02 -15.89 -45.20
N GLY A 115 2.87 -16.28 -44.64
CA GLY A 115 2.30 -17.62 -44.78
C GLY A 115 2.81 -18.65 -43.77
N ASN A 116 3.63 -18.27 -42.79
CA ASN A 116 3.94 -19.15 -41.66
C ASN A 116 2.72 -19.24 -40.74
N SER A 117 2.50 -20.42 -40.16
CA SER A 117 1.40 -20.63 -39.21
C SER A 117 1.83 -21.42 -37.99
N PHE A 118 1.17 -21.12 -36.88
CA PHE A 118 1.23 -21.87 -35.64
C PHE A 118 -0.16 -22.44 -35.34
N THR A 119 -0.23 -23.74 -35.12
CA THR A 119 -1.48 -24.41 -34.76
C THR A 119 -1.75 -24.27 -33.27
N VAL A 120 -2.84 -23.59 -32.92
CA VAL A 120 -3.33 -23.46 -31.55
C VAL A 120 -4.08 -24.72 -31.13
N VAL A 121 -4.91 -25.27 -32.03
CA VAL A 121 -5.69 -26.50 -31.79
C VAL A 121 -5.64 -27.41 -33.00
N TYR A 122 -5.24 -28.66 -32.78
CA TYR A 122 -5.29 -29.71 -33.81
C TYR A 122 -6.65 -30.40 -33.80
N ALA A 123 -7.41 -30.29 -34.89
CA ALA A 123 -8.75 -30.89 -35.02
C ALA A 123 -8.72 -32.42 -34.85
N VAL A 124 -7.71 -33.08 -35.42
CA VAL A 124 -7.52 -34.53 -35.25
C VAL A 124 -7.30 -34.90 -33.79
N GLY A 125 -6.51 -34.10 -33.06
CA GLY A 125 -6.18 -34.35 -31.67
C GLY A 125 -7.38 -34.26 -30.72
N VAL A 126 -8.44 -33.57 -31.12
CA VAL A 126 -9.69 -33.43 -30.35
C VAL A 126 -10.87 -34.18 -30.97
N GLY A 127 -10.65 -34.97 -32.03
CA GLY A 127 -11.66 -35.86 -32.63
C GLY A 127 -12.78 -35.14 -33.39
N VAL A 128 -12.50 -33.99 -34.00
CA VAL A 128 -13.51 -33.12 -34.63
C VAL A 128 -13.33 -32.92 -36.13
N GLN A 129 -12.61 -33.84 -36.80
CA GLN A 129 -12.64 -33.88 -38.26
C GLN A 129 -14.11 -34.00 -38.72
N ASP A 130 -14.50 -33.11 -39.63
CA ASP A 130 -15.85 -33.02 -40.23
C ASP A 130 -16.98 -32.53 -39.30
N GLN A 131 -16.67 -31.91 -38.15
CA GLN A 131 -17.68 -31.24 -37.32
C GLN A 131 -17.78 -29.74 -37.61
N ASP A 132 -19.02 -29.25 -37.65
CA ASP A 132 -19.33 -27.82 -37.66
C ASP A 132 -19.05 -27.23 -36.26
N LEU A 133 -17.97 -26.45 -36.17
CA LEU A 133 -17.48 -25.86 -34.92
C LEU A 133 -17.57 -24.33 -34.93
N GLU A 134 -17.78 -23.79 -33.73
CA GLU A 134 -17.62 -22.38 -33.45
C GLU A 134 -16.59 -22.19 -32.32
N GLY A 135 -15.77 -21.14 -32.43
CA GLY A 135 -14.97 -20.62 -31.32
C GLY A 135 -15.78 -19.57 -30.57
N ALA A 136 -15.87 -19.65 -29.25
CA ALA A 136 -16.66 -18.73 -28.44
C ALA A 136 -15.87 -18.20 -27.25
N MET A 137 -15.96 -16.89 -27.00
CA MET A 137 -15.38 -16.22 -25.84
C MET A 137 -16.39 -16.17 -24.69
N LEU A 138 -16.15 -16.94 -23.63
CA LEU A 138 -17.05 -17.00 -22.47
C LEU A 138 -16.75 -15.89 -21.44
N ASP A 139 -17.74 -15.61 -20.59
CA ASP A 139 -17.69 -14.52 -19.61
C ASP A 139 -16.78 -14.77 -18.41
N ASN A 140 -16.33 -16.01 -18.21
CA ASN A 140 -15.31 -16.37 -17.24
C ASN A 140 -13.88 -16.27 -17.81
N GLY A 141 -13.72 -15.87 -19.07
CA GLY A 141 -12.42 -15.75 -19.72
C GLY A 141 -11.95 -17.02 -20.43
N ASN A 142 -12.78 -18.07 -20.45
CA ASN A 142 -12.49 -19.30 -21.18
C ASN A 142 -12.85 -19.15 -22.66
N PHE A 143 -11.87 -19.29 -23.55
CA PHE A 143 -12.10 -19.37 -24.99
C PHE A 143 -12.26 -20.85 -25.36
N VAL A 144 -13.42 -21.20 -25.94
CA VAL A 144 -13.79 -22.59 -26.20
C VAL A 144 -14.04 -22.85 -27.66
N LEU A 145 -13.69 -24.05 -28.14
CA LEU A 145 -14.22 -24.61 -29.38
C LEU A 145 -15.34 -25.57 -29.01
N ARG A 146 -16.51 -25.44 -29.66
CA ARG A 146 -17.68 -26.27 -29.38
C ARG A 146 -18.50 -26.55 -30.63
N SER A 147 -19.32 -27.59 -30.57
CA SER A 147 -20.24 -27.93 -31.66
C SER A 147 -21.31 -26.86 -31.83
N ILE A 148 -21.57 -26.45 -33.08
CA ILE A 148 -22.67 -25.53 -33.42
C ILE A 148 -24.03 -26.18 -33.12
N ALA A 149 -24.16 -27.48 -33.42
CA ALA A 149 -25.39 -28.25 -33.20
C ALA A 149 -25.68 -28.49 -31.72
N ASN A 150 -24.63 -28.77 -30.92
CA ASN A 150 -24.75 -28.97 -29.49
C ASN A 150 -23.71 -28.15 -28.71
N LYS A 151 -24.10 -26.94 -28.29
CA LYS A 151 -23.21 -25.99 -27.59
C LYS A 151 -22.70 -26.47 -26.23
N THR A 152 -23.28 -27.53 -25.65
CA THR A 152 -22.75 -28.14 -24.41
C THR A 152 -21.55 -29.03 -24.67
N ASN A 153 -21.34 -29.46 -25.93
CA ASN A 153 -20.19 -30.25 -26.33
C ASN A 153 -18.99 -29.34 -26.62
N ILE A 154 -18.20 -29.08 -25.58
CA ILE A 154 -16.92 -28.38 -25.67
C ILE A 154 -15.84 -29.40 -26.05
N VAL A 155 -15.17 -29.17 -27.16
CA VAL A 155 -14.15 -30.08 -27.73
C VAL A 155 -12.73 -29.62 -27.41
N TRP A 156 -12.56 -28.33 -27.13
CA TRP A 156 -11.30 -27.74 -26.68
C TRP A 156 -11.59 -26.46 -25.89
N GLN A 157 -10.74 -26.14 -24.91
CA GLN A 157 -10.87 -24.92 -24.13
C GLN A 157 -9.51 -24.36 -23.67
N SER A 158 -9.38 -23.04 -23.62
CA SER A 158 -8.14 -22.37 -23.20
C SER A 158 -7.79 -22.65 -21.75
N PHE A 159 -8.79 -22.91 -20.89
CA PHE A 159 -8.60 -23.29 -19.49
C PHE A 159 -7.85 -24.63 -19.31
N ASP A 160 -7.77 -25.47 -20.34
CA ASP A 160 -6.97 -26.69 -20.29
C ASP A 160 -5.48 -26.45 -20.60
N PHE A 161 -5.14 -25.25 -21.09
CA PHE A 161 -3.80 -24.85 -21.50
C PHE A 161 -3.42 -23.50 -20.84
N PRO A 162 -3.29 -23.46 -19.50
CA PRO A 162 -2.89 -22.24 -18.79
C PRO A 162 -1.60 -21.61 -19.31
N THR A 163 -1.47 -20.30 -19.09
CA THR A 163 -0.18 -19.60 -19.19
C THR A 163 0.33 -19.26 -17.79
N ASP A 164 0.46 -18.00 -17.43
CA ASP A 164 0.96 -17.54 -16.12
C ASP A 164 -0.17 -17.19 -15.14
N THR A 165 -1.41 -17.14 -15.60
CA THR A 165 -2.56 -16.66 -14.83
C THR A 165 -3.58 -17.75 -14.55
N TRP A 166 -4.08 -17.80 -13.31
CA TRP A 166 -5.20 -18.65 -12.89
C TRP A 166 -6.43 -17.80 -12.54
N LEU A 167 -7.48 -17.96 -13.34
CA LEU A 167 -8.76 -17.27 -13.22
C LEU A 167 -9.76 -18.07 -12.37
N PRO A 168 -10.85 -17.45 -11.88
CA PRO A 168 -11.95 -18.18 -11.26
C PRO A 168 -12.55 -19.23 -12.22
N GLU A 169 -13.11 -20.31 -11.66
CA GLU A 169 -13.69 -21.45 -12.41
C GLU A 169 -12.68 -22.30 -13.22
N MET A 170 -11.43 -21.86 -13.35
CA MET A 170 -10.37 -22.64 -13.98
C MET A 170 -9.85 -23.71 -13.01
N ASN A 171 -9.68 -24.92 -13.50
CA ASN A 171 -9.15 -26.04 -12.73
C ASN A 171 -7.66 -26.23 -13.01
N ILE A 172 -6.83 -26.14 -11.97
CA ILE A 172 -5.43 -26.54 -12.03
C ILE A 172 -5.37 -28.01 -11.62
N THR A 173 -4.75 -28.84 -12.45
CA THR A 173 -4.72 -30.30 -12.29
C THR A 173 -3.29 -30.77 -12.07
N LEU A 174 -3.12 -31.65 -11.09
CA LEU A 174 -1.88 -32.30 -10.77
C LEU A 174 -1.17 -32.85 -12.01
N GLY A 175 0.09 -32.44 -12.21
CA GLY A 175 0.99 -32.96 -13.25
C GLY A 175 0.66 -32.61 -14.71
N SER A 176 -0.48 -31.99 -14.98
CA SER A 176 -0.97 -31.80 -16.37
C SER A 176 -1.37 -30.37 -16.71
N LYS A 177 -1.92 -29.60 -15.76
CA LYS A 177 -2.41 -28.23 -16.02
C LYS A 177 -1.80 -27.24 -15.04
N LEU A 178 -0.48 -27.08 -15.08
CA LEU A 178 0.27 -26.13 -14.23
C LEU A 178 0.36 -24.76 -14.91
N LEU A 179 0.34 -23.68 -14.11
CA LEU A 179 0.75 -22.37 -14.59
C LEU A 179 2.26 -22.37 -14.86
N THR A 180 2.70 -21.58 -15.83
CA THR A 180 4.10 -21.35 -16.16
C THR A 180 4.33 -19.86 -16.40
N SER A 181 5.28 -19.28 -15.68
CA SER A 181 5.57 -17.85 -15.75
C SER A 181 5.94 -17.44 -17.16
N TRP A 182 5.79 -16.16 -17.47
CA TRP A 182 6.49 -15.59 -18.63
C TRP A 182 8.00 -15.64 -18.41
N LYS A 183 8.76 -15.54 -19.50
CA LYS A 183 10.22 -15.51 -19.45
C LYS A 183 10.73 -14.16 -18.97
N SER A 184 10.06 -13.07 -19.34
CA SER A 184 10.31 -11.72 -18.86
C SER A 184 9.04 -10.85 -19.01
N SER A 185 9.10 -9.56 -18.64
CA SER A 185 7.97 -8.64 -18.82
C SER A 185 7.53 -8.47 -20.28
N ASP A 186 8.48 -8.60 -21.22
CA ASP A 186 8.27 -8.32 -22.64
C ASP A 186 8.33 -9.59 -23.51
N ASP A 187 8.50 -10.76 -22.88
CA ASP A 187 8.56 -12.05 -23.55
C ASP A 187 7.66 -13.08 -22.85
N PRO A 188 6.48 -13.40 -23.43
CA PRO A 188 5.51 -14.32 -22.86
C PRO A 188 5.90 -15.79 -23.05
N ALA A 189 7.02 -16.10 -23.71
CA ALA A 189 7.54 -17.45 -23.80
C ALA A 189 7.64 -18.12 -22.42
N VAL A 190 7.68 -19.46 -22.41
CA VAL A 190 7.74 -20.23 -21.16
C VAL A 190 8.98 -19.84 -20.36
N GLY A 191 8.74 -19.37 -19.13
CA GLY A 191 9.77 -19.00 -18.16
C GLY A 191 10.22 -20.16 -17.27
N ASP A 192 11.05 -19.82 -16.28
CA ASP A 192 11.70 -20.80 -15.41
C ASP A 192 10.84 -21.29 -14.23
N TYR A 193 9.71 -20.62 -13.96
CA TYR A 193 8.84 -20.91 -12.83
C TYR A 193 7.53 -21.56 -13.26
N SER A 194 7.03 -22.49 -12.46
CA SER A 194 5.70 -23.08 -12.62
C SER A 194 4.94 -23.15 -11.30
N PHE A 195 3.61 -23.28 -11.36
CA PHE A 195 2.76 -23.30 -10.17
C PHE A 195 1.53 -24.20 -10.33
N GLY A 196 1.16 -24.88 -9.23
CA GLY A 196 -0.04 -25.73 -9.14
C GLY A 196 0.04 -26.80 -8.05
N PRO A 197 -0.85 -27.80 -8.06
CA PRO A 197 -0.90 -28.87 -7.06
C PRO A 197 0.37 -29.72 -6.98
N GLY A 198 0.81 -30.04 -5.77
CA GLY A 198 2.04 -30.80 -5.51
C GLY A 198 2.00 -32.25 -6.02
N VAL A 199 3.16 -32.79 -6.39
CA VAL A 199 3.34 -34.02 -7.18
C VAL A 199 2.64 -35.28 -6.62
N THR A 200 2.46 -35.37 -5.30
CA THR A 200 1.90 -36.56 -4.63
C THR A 200 0.47 -36.41 -4.16
N ASN A 201 -0.02 -35.19 -3.98
CA ASN A 201 -1.39 -34.89 -3.56
C ASN A 201 -1.74 -33.41 -3.85
N ALA A 202 -2.97 -33.15 -4.30
CA ALA A 202 -3.45 -31.78 -4.48
C ALA A 202 -3.87 -31.08 -3.18
N SER A 203 -3.44 -31.61 -2.03
CA SER A 203 -3.61 -30.95 -0.74
C SER A 203 -2.58 -29.85 -0.47
N GLN A 204 -1.65 -29.58 -1.39
CA GLN A 204 -0.72 -28.45 -1.31
C GLN A 204 -0.50 -27.85 -2.70
N LEU A 205 -0.31 -26.54 -2.76
CA LEU A 205 0.12 -25.82 -3.94
C LEU A 205 1.61 -25.51 -3.82
N ILE A 206 2.34 -25.69 -4.92
CA ILE A 206 3.79 -25.52 -4.98
C ILE A 206 4.12 -24.56 -6.12
N ILE A 207 5.07 -23.65 -5.88
CA ILE A 207 5.81 -22.96 -6.93
C ILE A 207 7.09 -23.76 -7.16
N TRP A 208 7.38 -24.12 -8.41
CA TRP A 208 8.65 -24.73 -8.79
C TRP A 208 9.53 -23.73 -9.54
N TRP A 209 10.83 -23.87 -9.37
CA TRP A 209 11.87 -23.22 -10.16
C TRP A 209 12.71 -24.30 -10.83
N LYS A 210 12.66 -24.38 -12.16
CA LYS A 210 13.37 -25.40 -12.95
C LYS A 210 13.15 -26.83 -12.43
N GLY A 211 11.92 -27.13 -11.99
CA GLY A 211 11.53 -28.44 -11.46
C GLY A 211 11.82 -28.65 -9.97
N HIS A 212 12.50 -27.72 -9.30
CA HIS A 212 12.74 -27.78 -7.85
C HIS A 212 11.66 -26.99 -7.10
N ALA A 213 11.16 -27.51 -5.97
CA ALA A 213 10.20 -26.80 -5.14
C ALA A 213 10.84 -25.49 -4.60
N PHE A 214 10.22 -24.36 -4.92
CA PHE A 214 10.66 -23.01 -4.57
C PHE A 214 9.84 -22.44 -3.41
N TRP A 215 8.54 -22.74 -3.36
CA TRP A 215 7.63 -22.37 -2.27
C TRP A 215 6.49 -23.38 -2.18
N THR A 216 5.95 -23.59 -0.98
CA THR A 216 4.83 -24.51 -0.73
C THR A 216 3.79 -23.84 0.15
N SER A 217 2.52 -24.05 -0.17
CA SER A 217 1.36 -23.54 0.57
C SER A 217 1.09 -24.30 1.87
N GLY A 218 0.10 -23.83 2.64
CA GLY A 218 -0.49 -24.64 3.70
C GLY A 218 -1.10 -25.94 3.15
N GLY A 219 -1.32 -26.91 4.04
CA GLY A 219 -2.03 -28.14 3.70
C GLY A 219 -3.55 -27.91 3.66
N TRP A 220 -4.22 -28.49 2.67
CA TRP A 220 -5.66 -28.55 2.57
C TRP A 220 -6.22 -29.46 3.66
N ASP A 221 -7.01 -28.90 4.56
CA ASP A 221 -7.68 -29.61 5.67
C ASP A 221 -9.22 -29.61 5.54
N GLY A 222 -9.74 -29.19 4.38
CA GLY A 222 -11.17 -29.02 4.11
C GLY A 222 -11.73 -27.64 4.43
N ASP A 223 -10.95 -26.76 5.07
CA ASP A 223 -11.30 -25.33 5.20
C ASP A 223 -11.02 -24.61 3.89
N VAL A 224 -12.01 -23.85 3.40
CA VAL A 224 -11.96 -23.09 2.14
C VAL A 224 -10.79 -22.11 2.01
N ASN A 225 -10.12 -21.74 3.11
CA ASN A 225 -8.94 -20.87 3.10
C ASN A 225 -7.65 -21.59 3.54
N ALA A 226 -7.65 -22.93 3.66
CA ALA A 226 -6.55 -23.69 4.25
C ALA A 226 -5.21 -23.58 3.51
N LEU A 227 -5.25 -23.46 2.18
CA LEU A 227 -4.05 -23.36 1.35
C LEU A 227 -3.30 -22.05 1.60
N ILE A 228 -4.02 -20.97 1.92
CA ILE A 228 -3.44 -19.65 2.21
C ILE A 228 -4.07 -19.10 3.49
N PRO A 229 -3.63 -19.57 4.68
CA PRO A 229 -4.22 -19.20 5.97
C PRO A 229 -4.22 -17.69 6.22
N GLU A 230 -3.27 -16.94 5.66
CA GLU A 230 -3.18 -15.49 5.80
C GLU A 230 -4.41 -14.77 5.23
N LEU A 231 -5.09 -15.35 4.22
CA LEU A 231 -6.33 -14.79 3.68
C LEU A 231 -7.47 -14.81 4.72
N LYS A 232 -7.41 -15.68 5.74
CA LYS A 232 -8.39 -15.66 6.86
C LYS A 232 -8.31 -14.37 7.67
N SER A 233 -7.13 -13.73 7.71
CA SER A 233 -6.89 -12.50 8.47
C SER A 233 -7.29 -11.23 7.72
N ILE A 234 -7.40 -11.31 6.39
CA ILE A 234 -7.80 -10.20 5.52
C ILE A 234 -9.33 -10.25 5.41
N SER A 235 -10.01 -9.59 6.35
CA SER A 235 -11.48 -9.58 6.47
C SER A 235 -12.24 -8.96 5.28
N THR A 236 -11.54 -8.54 4.22
CA THR A 236 -12.11 -7.82 3.08
C THR A 236 -12.45 -8.72 1.90
N ILE A 237 -11.81 -9.90 1.72
CA ILE A 237 -12.05 -10.76 0.53
C ILE A 237 -11.81 -12.25 0.88
N PRO A 238 -12.87 -13.05 1.10
CA PRO A 238 -12.73 -14.49 1.17
C PRO A 238 -12.50 -15.07 -0.24
N LEU A 239 -11.32 -15.62 -0.51
CA LEU A 239 -11.12 -16.53 -1.64
C LEU A 239 -11.35 -17.95 -1.15
N TYR A 240 -12.34 -18.64 -1.71
CA TYR A 240 -12.66 -20.00 -1.34
C TYR A 240 -12.02 -20.97 -2.31
N PHE A 241 -11.03 -21.72 -1.83
CA PHE A 241 -10.46 -22.84 -2.57
C PHE A 241 -11.39 -24.05 -2.51
N HIS A 242 -11.44 -24.79 -3.60
CA HIS A 242 -12.15 -26.07 -3.69
C HIS A 242 -11.19 -27.06 -4.32
N CYS A 243 -10.58 -27.90 -3.50
CA CYS A 243 -9.52 -28.81 -3.95
C CYS A 243 -9.83 -30.24 -3.49
N ASP A 244 -9.55 -31.19 -4.37
CA ASP A 244 -9.64 -32.63 -4.12
C ASP A 244 -8.25 -33.28 -4.20
N ASN A 245 -8.16 -34.57 -4.52
CA ASN A 245 -6.86 -35.24 -4.64
C ASN A 245 -6.09 -34.91 -5.93
N LEU A 246 -6.77 -34.38 -6.96
CA LEU A 246 -6.24 -34.20 -8.31
C LEU A 246 -6.33 -32.75 -8.81
N THR A 247 -7.36 -32.03 -8.41
CA THR A 247 -7.71 -30.71 -8.94
C THR A 247 -7.89 -29.69 -7.84
N CYS A 248 -7.67 -28.44 -8.19
CA CYS A 248 -7.88 -27.30 -7.31
C CYS A 248 -8.45 -26.15 -8.14
N THR A 249 -9.51 -25.54 -7.63
CA THR A 249 -10.14 -24.33 -8.17
C THR A 249 -10.35 -23.31 -7.05
N TYR A 250 -10.70 -22.08 -7.40
CA TYR A 250 -11.07 -21.08 -6.40
C TYR A 250 -12.25 -20.23 -6.87
N THR A 251 -12.98 -19.71 -5.89
CA THR A 251 -14.12 -18.82 -6.09
C THR A 251 -13.95 -17.57 -5.21
N PRO A 252 -14.04 -16.36 -5.78
CA PRO A 252 -14.06 -15.14 -4.97
C PRO A 252 -15.40 -14.97 -4.24
N ASN A 253 -15.38 -14.24 -3.13
CA ASN A 253 -16.60 -13.83 -2.44
C ASN A 253 -16.65 -12.30 -2.29
N PRO A 254 -17.67 -11.63 -2.88
CA PRO A 254 -18.71 -12.18 -3.74
C PRO A 254 -18.17 -12.72 -5.08
N ALA A 255 -18.86 -13.72 -5.65
CA ALA A 255 -18.46 -14.40 -6.90
C ALA A 255 -18.37 -13.49 -8.13
N SER A 256 -18.96 -12.29 -8.06
CA SER A 256 -18.88 -11.28 -9.11
C SER A 256 -17.56 -10.52 -9.15
N MET A 257 -16.74 -10.59 -8.09
CA MET A 257 -15.46 -9.90 -8.02
C MET A 257 -14.46 -10.45 -9.03
N MET A 258 -13.79 -9.55 -9.75
CA MET A 258 -12.69 -9.92 -10.63
C MET A 258 -11.43 -10.11 -9.80
N THR A 259 -10.97 -11.35 -9.74
CA THR A 259 -9.74 -11.74 -9.06
C THR A 259 -8.91 -12.61 -9.99
N LYS A 260 -7.60 -12.64 -9.76
CA LYS A 260 -6.67 -13.49 -10.51
C LYS A 260 -5.43 -13.81 -9.70
N PHE A 261 -4.87 -14.98 -9.96
CA PHE A 261 -3.54 -15.36 -9.53
C PHE A 261 -2.59 -15.21 -10.71
N VAL A 262 -1.44 -14.59 -10.54
CA VAL A 262 -0.44 -14.38 -11.62
C VAL A 262 0.93 -14.81 -11.12
N LEU A 263 1.57 -15.72 -11.85
CA LEU A 263 2.95 -16.14 -11.60
C LEU A 263 3.91 -15.29 -12.43
N ASP A 264 4.54 -14.30 -11.79
CA ASP A 264 5.46 -13.38 -12.45
C ASP A 264 6.77 -14.08 -12.87
N PRO A 265 7.51 -13.53 -13.86
CA PRO A 265 8.81 -14.06 -14.30
C PRO A 265 9.87 -14.22 -13.21
N ASN A 266 9.72 -13.50 -12.10
CA ASN A 266 10.61 -13.57 -10.94
C ASN A 266 10.24 -14.68 -9.93
N GLY A 267 9.24 -15.50 -10.23
CA GLY A 267 8.78 -16.59 -9.36
C GLY A 267 7.84 -16.15 -8.25
N SER A 268 7.36 -14.90 -8.27
CA SER A 268 6.35 -14.44 -7.31
C SER A 268 4.94 -14.76 -7.80
N LEU A 269 4.17 -15.43 -6.95
CA LEU A 269 2.74 -15.67 -7.16
C LEU A 269 1.96 -14.52 -6.52
N ASN A 270 1.26 -13.74 -7.32
CA ASN A 270 0.47 -12.59 -6.91
C ASN A 270 -1.01 -12.92 -6.97
N ILE A 271 -1.75 -12.58 -5.92
CA ILE A 271 -3.22 -12.53 -5.95
C ILE A 271 -3.61 -11.08 -6.10
N ALA A 272 -4.34 -10.77 -7.17
CA ALA A 272 -4.84 -9.42 -7.44
C ALA A 272 -6.36 -9.41 -7.52
N GLN A 273 -6.96 -8.32 -7.06
CA GLN A 273 -8.38 -8.00 -7.25
C GLN A 273 -8.50 -6.68 -8.00
N PHE A 274 -9.47 -6.60 -8.90
CA PHE A 274 -9.79 -5.33 -9.55
C PHE A 274 -10.67 -4.48 -8.64
N ASP A 275 -10.25 -3.23 -8.43
CA ASP A 275 -11.05 -2.20 -7.78
C ASP A 275 -11.76 -1.35 -8.85
N PRO A 276 -13.09 -1.43 -8.97
CA PRO A 276 -13.85 -0.63 -9.92
C PRO A 276 -13.77 0.88 -9.67
N ASP A 277 -13.60 1.32 -8.42
CA ASP A 277 -13.57 2.73 -8.06
C ASP A 277 -12.20 3.35 -8.44
N ALA A 278 -11.12 2.62 -8.14
CA ALA A 278 -9.76 3.02 -8.52
C ALA A 278 -9.39 2.68 -9.98
N GLN A 279 -10.23 1.92 -10.69
CA GLN A 279 -9.96 1.41 -12.06
C GLN A 279 -8.60 0.71 -12.17
N SER A 280 -8.21 -0.04 -11.15
CA SER A 280 -6.86 -0.60 -11.02
C SER A 280 -6.86 -1.98 -10.34
N TRP A 281 -5.78 -2.74 -10.53
CA TRP A 281 -5.57 -4.01 -9.83
C TRP A 281 -4.88 -3.76 -8.49
N ILE A 282 -5.55 -4.13 -7.40
CA ILE A 282 -4.99 -4.14 -6.05
C ILE A 282 -4.33 -5.50 -5.78
N LEU A 283 -3.08 -5.47 -5.33
CA LEU A 283 -2.38 -6.65 -4.85
C LEU A 283 -2.88 -7.02 -3.45
N LEU A 284 -3.52 -8.19 -3.33
CA LEU A 284 -4.03 -8.70 -2.06
C LEU A 284 -2.98 -9.50 -1.30
N TRP A 285 -2.21 -10.31 -2.03
CA TRP A 285 -1.28 -11.27 -1.46
C TRP A 285 -0.19 -11.61 -2.46
N ARG A 286 0.98 -11.99 -1.95
CA ARG A 286 2.14 -12.38 -2.75
C ARG A 286 2.95 -13.44 -2.02
N GLN A 287 3.40 -14.48 -2.72
CA GLN A 287 4.43 -15.41 -2.22
C GLN A 287 5.57 -15.64 -3.22
N PRO A 288 6.79 -15.93 -2.76
CA PRO A 288 7.21 -15.96 -1.35
C PRO A 288 7.09 -14.56 -0.69
N ALA A 289 6.48 -14.51 0.49
CA ALA A 289 6.33 -13.33 1.33
C ALA A 289 7.56 -13.25 2.22
N SER A 290 8.69 -12.85 1.65
CA SER A 290 9.94 -12.86 2.38
C SER A 290 10.87 -11.78 1.87
N CYS A 291 11.67 -11.25 2.78
CA CYS A 291 12.87 -10.47 2.48
C CYS A 291 13.90 -11.25 1.64
N GLU A 292 13.67 -12.53 1.36
CA GLU A 292 14.40 -13.30 0.36
C GLU A 292 14.17 -12.81 -1.08
N VAL A 293 13.03 -12.15 -1.35
CA VAL A 293 12.81 -11.47 -2.62
C VAL A 293 13.78 -10.29 -2.71
N PHE A 294 14.67 -10.35 -3.69
CA PHE A 294 15.69 -9.32 -3.88
C PHE A 294 15.04 -7.92 -3.97
N ASN A 295 15.49 -7.03 -3.09
CA ASN A 295 15.10 -5.62 -3.09
C ASN A 295 13.59 -5.35 -2.89
N LEU A 296 12.89 -6.19 -2.13
CA LEU A 296 11.44 -6.05 -1.86
C LEU A 296 11.01 -4.65 -1.37
N CYS A 297 11.84 -4.01 -0.54
CA CYS A 297 11.53 -2.73 0.09
C CYS A 297 12.08 -1.51 -0.65
N GLY A 298 12.70 -1.69 -1.83
CA GLY A 298 13.32 -0.62 -2.60
C GLY A 298 14.59 -0.04 -1.96
N GLY A 299 15.11 1.04 -2.55
CA GLY A 299 16.34 1.71 -2.09
C GLY A 299 16.22 2.21 -0.65
N PHE A 300 17.25 1.97 0.17
CA PHE A 300 17.32 2.22 1.62
C PHE A 300 16.20 1.58 2.47
N GLY A 301 15.29 0.80 1.87
CA GLY A 301 14.22 0.12 2.59
C GLY A 301 14.75 -1.11 3.33
N ILE A 302 14.43 -1.22 4.61
CA ILE A 302 14.81 -2.37 5.44
C ILE A 302 13.63 -3.34 5.47
N CYS A 303 13.89 -4.58 5.07
CA CYS A 303 12.92 -5.66 5.14
C CYS A 303 13.06 -6.43 6.46
N ASN A 304 11.94 -6.74 7.13
CA ASN A 304 11.90 -7.61 8.30
C ASN A 304 10.70 -8.56 8.19
N ASN A 305 10.96 -9.87 8.18
CA ASN A 305 9.93 -10.91 8.05
C ASN A 305 8.95 -10.94 9.25
N ASN A 306 9.35 -10.41 10.41
CA ASN A 306 8.53 -10.40 11.63
C ASN A 306 7.70 -9.12 11.79
N MET A 307 7.75 -8.21 10.82
CA MET A 307 7.07 -6.92 10.89
C MET A 307 5.80 -6.91 10.02
N LEU A 308 4.64 -6.72 10.67
CA LEU A 308 3.32 -6.65 10.04
C LEU A 308 2.63 -5.31 10.41
N PRO A 309 1.76 -4.74 9.56
CA PRO A 309 1.24 -5.28 8.29
C PRO A 309 2.17 -5.06 7.07
N SER A 310 3.21 -4.23 7.19
CA SER A 310 4.25 -4.08 6.17
C SER A 310 5.58 -4.62 6.66
N HIS A 311 6.18 -5.51 5.87
CA HIS A 311 7.53 -6.03 6.09
C HIS A 311 8.62 -4.97 5.85
N CYS A 312 8.26 -3.77 5.37
CA CYS A 312 9.19 -2.72 4.99
C CYS A 312 9.15 -1.54 5.96
N ARG A 313 10.33 -1.13 6.44
CA ARG A 313 10.52 0.08 7.24
C ARG A 313 11.70 0.91 6.74
N CYS A 314 11.66 2.22 7.01
CA CYS A 314 12.80 3.09 6.73
C CYS A 314 13.76 3.15 7.93
N PRO A 315 15.08 3.28 7.70
CA PRO A 315 16.04 3.57 8.74
C PRO A 315 15.79 4.95 9.37
N LYS A 316 16.36 5.18 10.55
CA LYS A 316 16.33 6.49 11.20
C LYS A 316 16.97 7.54 10.27
N GLY A 317 16.35 8.72 10.17
CA GLY A 317 16.77 9.79 9.25
C GLY A 317 16.20 9.68 7.83
N PHE A 318 15.36 8.67 7.56
CA PHE A 318 14.72 8.46 6.26
C PHE A 318 13.19 8.45 6.38
N ALA A 319 12.50 8.84 5.31
CA ALA A 319 11.06 8.79 5.15
C ALA A 319 10.70 7.90 3.95
N GLN A 320 9.51 7.32 3.96
CA GLN A 320 9.02 6.57 2.80
C GLN A 320 8.92 7.51 1.60
N GLN A 321 9.33 7.02 0.43
CA GLN A 321 9.15 7.77 -0.82
C GLN A 321 7.67 7.95 -1.18
N ASP A 322 6.84 7.01 -0.74
CA ASP A 322 5.41 6.97 -1.00
C ASP A 322 4.68 6.49 0.26
N THR A 323 3.77 7.32 0.78
CA THR A 323 3.04 7.04 2.03
C THR A 323 1.98 5.95 1.89
N GLN A 324 1.57 5.62 0.65
CA GLN A 324 0.62 4.54 0.37
C GLN A 324 1.36 3.23 0.03
N TYR A 325 2.58 3.33 -0.53
CA TYR A 325 3.33 2.16 -1.02
C TYR A 325 4.73 2.05 -0.39
N SER A 326 4.79 1.41 0.79
CA SER A 326 6.04 1.16 1.54
C SER A 326 7.13 0.36 0.81
N ARG A 327 6.84 -0.23 -0.36
CA ARG A 327 7.79 -1.01 -1.18
C ARG A 327 8.59 -0.16 -2.18
N LYS A 328 8.26 1.12 -2.38
CA LYS A 328 8.98 2.00 -3.32
C LYS A 328 10.36 2.46 -2.82
N GLY A 329 10.68 2.25 -1.55
CA GLY A 329 11.93 2.69 -0.95
C GLY A 329 11.79 3.85 0.01
N CYS A 330 12.95 4.30 0.48
CA CYS A 330 13.11 5.33 1.49
C CYS A 330 14.05 6.42 0.99
N THR A 331 13.71 7.68 1.30
CA THR A 331 14.52 8.85 0.95
C THR A 331 15.01 9.55 2.22
N ARG A 332 16.18 10.18 2.16
CA ARG A 332 16.71 10.94 3.30
C ARG A 332 15.79 12.10 3.63
N LYS A 333 15.49 12.29 4.91
CA LYS A 333 14.75 13.47 5.39
C LYS A 333 15.59 14.74 5.25
N ILE A 334 16.89 14.63 5.54
CA ILE A 334 17.85 15.74 5.48
C ILE A 334 19.03 15.32 4.58
N PRO A 335 19.42 16.16 3.60
CA PRO A 335 20.55 15.87 2.73
C PRO A 335 21.87 15.88 3.51
N LEU A 336 22.80 15.02 3.10
CA LEU A 336 24.14 14.94 3.67
C LEU A 336 24.94 16.22 3.38
N GLN A 337 25.78 16.63 4.34
CA GLN A 337 26.67 17.79 4.19
C GLN A 337 28.11 17.36 3.87
N CYS A 338 28.37 16.05 3.82
CA CYS A 338 29.69 15.44 3.76
C CYS A 338 30.54 15.70 5.01
N ASN A 339 30.83 16.97 5.30
CA ASN A 339 31.56 17.40 6.48
C ASN A 339 30.63 17.47 7.70
N GLY A 340 31.01 16.76 8.77
CA GLY A 340 30.24 16.72 10.01
C GLY A 340 29.09 15.72 10.03
N ASP A 341 28.84 14.99 8.94
CA ASP A 341 27.92 13.84 8.93
C ASP A 341 28.32 12.80 10.00
N LYS A 342 27.35 11.97 10.38
CA LYS A 342 27.54 10.93 11.39
C LYS A 342 27.04 9.59 10.87
N PHE A 343 27.35 8.52 11.57
CA PHE A 343 26.84 7.19 11.27
C PHE A 343 25.81 6.74 12.30
N ILE A 344 24.86 5.94 11.83
CA ILE A 344 24.00 5.13 12.70
C ILE A 344 24.35 3.67 12.56
N ASP A 345 24.42 2.99 13.69
CA ASP A 345 24.77 1.58 13.77
C ASP A 345 23.51 0.75 13.54
N MET A 346 23.58 -0.19 12.61
CA MET A 346 22.51 -1.14 12.33
C MET A 346 23.08 -2.55 12.47
N PRO A 347 23.04 -3.12 13.69
CA PRO A 347 23.55 -4.47 13.94
C PRO A 347 22.62 -5.54 13.37
N GLY A 348 23.16 -6.72 13.07
CA GLY A 348 22.36 -7.88 12.64
C GLY A 348 21.74 -7.75 11.24
N MET A 349 22.33 -6.90 10.39
CA MET A 349 21.82 -6.63 9.05
C MET A 349 22.44 -7.59 8.04
N ARG A 350 21.65 -8.03 7.05
CA ARG A 350 22.18 -8.60 5.82
C ARG A 350 22.89 -7.51 5.03
N LEU A 351 24.20 -7.64 4.86
CA LEU A 351 25.01 -6.65 4.14
C LEU A 351 24.73 -6.71 2.62
N PRO A 352 24.55 -5.56 1.92
CA PRO A 352 24.34 -5.56 0.48
C PRO A 352 25.56 -6.08 -0.29
N GLY A 353 25.33 -6.77 -1.41
CA GLY A 353 26.40 -7.43 -2.18
C GLY A 353 27.29 -6.47 -3.00
N ASN A 354 26.79 -5.30 -3.39
CA ASN A 354 27.49 -4.30 -4.19
C ASN A 354 28.43 -3.42 -3.33
N ARG A 355 29.46 -4.04 -2.74
CA ARG A 355 30.41 -3.38 -1.83
C ARG A 355 31.81 -3.29 -2.40
N GLU A 356 32.46 -2.14 -2.20
CA GLU A 356 33.89 -1.96 -2.46
C GLU A 356 34.68 -2.42 -1.23
N LYS A 357 35.56 -3.39 -1.41
CA LYS A 357 36.42 -3.90 -0.32
C LYS A 357 37.76 -3.17 -0.32
N LEU A 358 38.15 -2.64 0.82
CA LEU A 358 39.49 -2.12 1.04
C LEU A 358 40.36 -3.16 1.75
N SER A 359 41.66 -3.17 1.44
CA SER A 359 42.65 -4.01 2.15
C SER A 359 42.57 -3.78 3.65
N VAL A 360 42.91 -4.80 4.45
CA VAL A 360 42.70 -4.81 5.91
C VAL A 360 43.15 -3.49 6.56
N MET A 361 42.16 -2.72 7.01
CA MET A 361 42.24 -1.45 7.72
C MET A 361 41.48 -1.60 9.04
N GLY A 362 41.81 -0.82 10.06
CA GLY A 362 41.03 -0.82 11.32
C GLY A 362 39.60 -0.30 11.13
N ASP A 363 38.71 -0.53 12.10
CA ASP A 363 37.32 0.01 12.06
C ASP A 363 37.34 1.54 11.94
N ASP A 364 38.15 2.22 12.77
CA ASP A 364 38.32 3.67 12.75
C ASP A 364 38.84 4.20 11.41
N GLU A 365 39.72 3.43 10.75
CA GLU A 365 40.26 3.75 9.44
C GLU A 365 39.21 3.56 8.34
N CYS A 366 38.39 2.51 8.44
CA CYS A 366 37.27 2.25 7.54
C CYS A 366 36.22 3.36 7.62
N GLN A 367 35.88 3.78 8.84
CA GLN A 367 35.00 4.92 9.09
C GLN A 367 35.59 6.19 8.48
N SER A 368 36.88 6.45 8.70
CA SER A 368 37.56 7.63 8.17
C SER A 368 37.58 7.64 6.64
N ALA A 369 37.84 6.50 6.00
CA ALA A 369 37.81 6.34 4.55
C ALA A 369 36.42 6.67 3.97
N CYS A 370 35.35 6.21 4.61
CA CYS A 370 33.98 6.56 4.21
C CYS A 370 33.69 8.05 4.43
N MET A 371 34.14 8.64 5.55
CA MET A 371 33.89 10.06 5.83
C MET A 371 34.55 10.99 4.82
N ILE A 372 35.79 10.72 4.44
CA ILE A 372 36.56 11.52 3.47
C ILE A 372 35.89 11.52 2.09
N ASN A 373 35.28 10.39 1.70
CA ASN A 373 34.58 10.29 0.42
C ASN A 373 33.11 10.71 0.57
N CYS A 374 32.75 11.89 0.04
CA CYS A 374 31.37 12.42 0.12
C CYS A 374 30.31 11.54 -0.56
N SER A 375 30.70 10.66 -1.48
CA SER A 375 29.78 9.73 -2.14
C SER A 375 29.53 8.46 -1.33
N CYS A 376 30.34 8.18 -0.29
CA CYS A 376 30.15 7.01 0.56
C CYS A 376 28.85 7.14 1.37
N THR A 377 27.99 6.13 1.25
CA THR A 377 26.67 6.12 1.91
C THR A 377 26.63 5.23 3.15
N ALA A 378 27.45 4.19 3.21
CA ALA A 378 27.61 3.34 4.39
C ALA A 378 28.95 2.61 4.39
N TYR A 379 29.36 2.12 5.55
CA TYR A 379 30.48 1.19 5.69
C TYR A 379 30.13 0.03 6.63
N ALA A 380 30.95 -1.01 6.59
CA ALA A 380 30.90 -2.14 7.51
C ALA A 380 32.31 -2.66 7.71
N TYR A 381 32.62 -3.05 8.93
CA TYR A 381 33.91 -3.63 9.28
C TYR A 381 33.71 -5.02 9.88
N VAL A 382 34.38 -6.02 9.31
CA VAL A 382 34.38 -7.39 9.80
C VAL A 382 35.82 -7.76 10.14
N HIS A 383 36.05 -8.22 11.37
CA HIS A 383 37.34 -8.74 11.84
C HIS A 383 37.67 -10.08 11.17
N SER A 384 37.94 -10.05 9.86
CA SER A 384 38.31 -11.18 9.02
C SER A 384 39.22 -10.71 7.91
N VAL A 385 40.26 -11.51 7.62
CA VAL A 385 41.25 -11.25 6.57
C VAL A 385 40.61 -11.16 5.17
N LEU A 386 39.44 -11.78 4.97
CA LEU A 386 38.74 -11.85 3.67
C LEU A 386 37.66 -10.78 3.46
N ASP A 387 37.10 -10.21 4.52
CA ASP A 387 35.96 -9.28 4.44
C ASP A 387 36.27 -7.86 4.92
N GLY A 388 37.23 -7.68 5.84
CA GLY A 388 37.85 -6.40 6.20
C GLY A 388 36.91 -5.18 6.24
N CYS A 389 37.32 -4.09 5.58
CA CYS A 389 36.54 -2.87 5.41
C CYS A 389 35.74 -2.93 4.10
N SER A 390 34.43 -2.69 4.19
CA SER A 390 33.51 -2.61 3.05
C SER A 390 32.85 -1.24 2.99
N LEU A 391 32.88 -0.60 1.83
CA LEU A 391 32.26 0.69 1.56
C LEU A 391 31.14 0.54 0.51
N TRP A 392 30.09 1.35 0.66
CA TRP A 392 28.99 1.44 -0.30
C TRP A 392 28.82 2.86 -0.82
N TYR A 393 28.39 2.95 -2.08
CA TYR A 393 28.11 4.20 -2.79
C TYR A 393 26.71 4.17 -3.37
N GLY A 394 26.01 5.30 -3.32
CA GLY A 394 24.63 5.41 -3.80
C GLY A 394 23.61 4.66 -2.92
N ASP A 395 22.51 4.25 -3.54
CA ASP A 395 21.37 3.66 -2.85
C ASP A 395 21.66 2.23 -2.40
N LEU A 396 21.34 1.93 -1.14
CA LEU A 396 21.49 0.59 -0.59
C LEU A 396 20.28 -0.25 -0.92
N THR A 397 20.46 -1.37 -1.60
CA THR A 397 19.38 -2.30 -1.95
C THR A 397 19.45 -3.55 -1.10
N ASN A 398 18.31 -4.23 -0.94
CA ASN A 398 18.22 -5.56 -0.32
C ASN A 398 18.70 -5.61 1.15
N LEU A 399 18.42 -4.55 1.92
CA LEU A 399 18.66 -4.54 3.37
C LEU A 399 17.62 -5.42 4.07
N GLN A 400 18.10 -6.28 4.96
CA GLN A 400 17.25 -7.17 5.74
C GLN A 400 17.69 -7.20 7.20
N ASP A 401 16.70 -7.09 8.09
CA ASP A 401 16.82 -7.18 9.54
C ASP A 401 16.29 -8.56 10.01
N GLY A 402 16.97 -9.17 10.99
CA GLY A 402 16.65 -10.54 11.47
C GLY A 402 17.04 -11.66 10.51
N TYR A 403 18.03 -11.44 9.63
CA TYR A 403 18.56 -12.47 8.73
C TYR A 403 19.52 -13.41 9.47
N ASN A 404 19.34 -14.73 9.33
CA ASN A 404 20.13 -15.76 10.02
C ASN A 404 21.10 -16.53 9.09
N GLY A 405 21.41 -15.99 7.91
CA GLY A 405 22.34 -16.62 6.94
C GLY A 405 23.75 -16.04 6.95
N ASN A 406 24.54 -16.37 5.92
CA ASN A 406 25.89 -15.84 5.75
C ASN A 406 25.86 -14.36 5.30
N GLY A 407 26.83 -13.56 5.73
CA GLY A 407 26.92 -12.13 5.36
C GLY A 407 26.12 -11.18 6.25
N VAL A 408 25.80 -11.62 7.48
CA VAL A 408 25.25 -10.76 8.54
C VAL A 408 26.38 -9.96 9.16
N GLY A 409 26.13 -8.67 9.43
CA GLY A 409 27.07 -7.81 10.13
C GLY A 409 26.43 -6.53 10.64
N THR A 410 27.25 -5.66 11.21
CA THR A 410 26.84 -4.29 11.56
C THR A 410 27.09 -3.40 10.36
N LEU A 411 26.04 -2.75 9.87
CA LEU A 411 26.12 -1.75 8.82
C LEU A 411 26.05 -0.36 9.45
N TYR A 412 27.03 0.49 9.17
CA TYR A 412 27.12 1.86 9.64
C TYR A 412 26.62 2.80 8.53
N LEU A 413 25.40 3.32 8.66
CA LEU A 413 24.75 4.14 7.63
C LEU A 413 24.99 5.64 7.87
N ARG A 414 25.45 6.35 6.84
CA ARG A 414 25.73 7.79 6.90
C ARG A 414 24.44 8.62 6.91
N VAL A 415 24.31 9.50 7.91
CA VAL A 415 23.19 10.41 8.14
C VAL A 415 23.67 11.83 8.49
N ALA A 416 22.82 12.82 8.29
CA ALA A 416 23.12 14.19 8.68
C ALA A 416 23.22 14.32 10.22
N ALA A 417 24.15 15.13 10.72
CA ALA A 417 24.39 15.29 12.16
C ALA A 417 23.13 15.70 12.95
N SER A 418 22.29 16.55 12.35
CA SER A 418 21.05 17.07 12.93
C SER A 418 19.98 16.00 13.16
N GLU A 419 20.08 14.82 12.53
CA GLU A 419 19.19 13.67 12.81
C GLU A 419 19.54 12.97 14.13
N LEU A 420 20.74 13.21 14.66
CA LEU A 420 21.25 12.63 15.90
C LEU A 420 21.27 13.61 17.06
N GLU A 421 21.14 14.90 16.78
CA GLU A 421 20.88 15.89 17.83
C GLU A 421 19.43 15.73 18.27
N PRO A 422 19.15 15.53 19.58
CA PRO A 422 17.78 15.69 20.05
C PRO A 422 17.33 17.08 19.60
N ILE A 423 16.08 17.21 19.14
CA ILE A 423 15.44 18.50 19.01
C ILE A 423 15.42 19.09 20.42
N SER A 424 16.51 19.75 20.82
CA SER A 424 16.44 20.73 21.87
C SER A 424 15.40 21.70 21.31
N SER A 425 14.30 21.83 22.02
CA SER A 425 13.24 22.79 21.71
C SER A 425 13.82 24.20 21.86
N SER A 426 14.70 24.58 20.94
CA SER A 426 15.20 25.94 20.77
C SER A 426 14.06 26.89 20.39
N GLY A 427 12.93 26.34 19.93
CA GLY A 427 11.65 27.04 19.79
C GLY A 427 11.10 27.62 21.09
N HIS A 428 11.40 27.04 22.26
CA HIS A 428 11.01 27.67 23.53
C HIS A 428 11.94 28.82 23.93
N LYS A 429 13.22 28.79 23.57
CA LYS A 429 14.13 29.90 23.90
C LYS A 429 13.74 31.19 23.16
N ILE A 430 13.22 31.10 21.94
CA ILE A 430 12.72 32.26 21.18
C ILE A 430 11.37 32.77 21.72
N LEU A 431 10.51 31.88 22.22
CA LEU A 431 9.23 32.27 22.82
C LEU A 431 9.40 32.97 24.20
N TRP A 432 10.39 32.54 25.00
CA TRP A 432 10.74 33.23 26.26
C TRP A 432 11.30 34.64 26.01
N ILE A 433 12.10 34.83 24.95
CA ILE A 433 12.63 36.15 24.58
C ILE A 433 11.51 37.08 24.08
N ALA A 434 10.53 36.56 23.33
CA ALA A 434 9.38 37.32 22.85
C ALA A 434 8.36 37.70 23.95
N GLY A 435 8.27 36.94 25.05
CA GLY A 435 7.38 37.24 26.17
C GLY A 435 8.00 38.12 27.27
N VAL A 436 9.29 37.97 27.54
CA VAL A 436 9.96 38.67 28.65
C VAL A 436 10.34 40.11 28.27
N LEU A 437 10.78 40.36 27.03
CA LEU A 437 11.15 41.71 26.57
C LEU A 437 9.99 42.73 26.61
N PRO A 438 8.77 42.42 26.14
CA PRO A 438 7.63 43.33 26.26
C PRO A 438 7.21 43.54 27.71
N SER A 439 7.30 42.50 28.55
CA SER A 439 6.92 42.56 29.96
C SER A 439 7.85 43.47 30.77
N VAL A 440 9.16 43.38 30.53
CA VAL A 440 10.16 44.26 31.16
C VAL A 440 10.05 45.68 30.64
N ALA A 441 9.84 45.87 29.33
CA ALA A 441 9.62 47.20 28.75
C ALA A 441 8.33 47.86 29.29
N PHE A 442 7.26 47.09 29.48
CA PHE A 442 6.01 47.57 30.06
C PHE A 442 6.16 47.97 31.53
N LEU A 443 6.90 47.20 32.33
CA LEU A 443 7.20 47.56 33.72
C LEU A 443 8.05 48.84 33.82
N ILE A 444 9.05 48.99 32.94
CA ILE A 444 9.85 50.22 32.87
C ILE A 444 8.99 51.41 32.43
N PHE A 445 8.11 51.23 31.45
CA PHE A 445 7.16 52.26 31.02
C PHE A 445 6.21 52.68 32.14
N CYS A 446 5.65 51.72 32.89
CA CYS A 446 4.81 51.99 34.07
C CYS A 446 5.57 52.72 35.18
N LEU A 447 6.84 52.37 35.43
CA LEU A 447 7.70 53.08 36.38
C LEU A 447 7.98 54.52 35.95
N ILE A 448 8.27 54.75 34.67
CA ILE A 448 8.48 56.09 34.12
C ILE A 448 7.19 56.92 34.26
N LEU A 449 6.02 56.36 33.89
CA LEU A 449 4.73 57.03 34.07
C LEU A 449 4.43 57.32 35.53
N PHE A 450 4.71 56.40 36.45
CA PHE A 450 4.51 56.61 37.88
C PHE A 450 5.39 57.74 38.43
N ILE A 451 6.66 57.80 38.01
CA ILE A 451 7.56 58.91 38.35
C ILE A 451 7.08 60.22 37.74
N TRP A 452 6.58 60.20 36.50
CA TRP A 452 6.07 61.38 35.80
C TRP A 452 4.79 61.92 36.45
N ILE A 453 3.86 61.04 36.86
CA ILE A 453 2.64 61.39 37.60
C ILE A 453 2.99 61.93 38.99
N ARG A 454 3.98 61.35 39.69
CA ARG A 454 4.47 61.88 40.97
C ARG A 454 5.15 63.24 40.83
N ARG A 455 5.94 63.46 39.76
CA ARG A 455 6.56 64.76 39.49
C ARG A 455 5.54 65.81 39.03
N SER A 456 4.51 65.40 38.31
CA SER A 456 3.38 66.26 37.90
C SER A 456 2.52 66.68 39.10
N LYS A 457 2.23 65.76 40.02
CA LYS A 457 1.51 66.07 41.27
C LYS A 457 2.33 66.85 42.31
N ASN A 458 3.65 66.95 42.15
CA ASN A 458 4.53 67.77 43.01
C ASN A 458 4.81 69.18 42.46
N LYS A 459 4.18 69.61 41.37
CA LYS A 459 4.05 71.04 41.03
C LYS A 459 2.72 71.58 41.55
N GLY A 460 2.58 71.63 42.87
CA GLY A 460 1.45 72.30 43.50
C GLY A 460 1.35 72.00 45.00
N LYS A 461 1.77 72.97 45.83
CA LYS A 461 1.68 73.05 47.31
C LYS A 461 2.73 72.18 48.01
N GLY A 462 3.63 72.69 48.85
CA GLY A 462 3.54 73.80 49.80
C GLY A 462 3.66 73.21 51.22
N LYS A 463 4.81 73.44 51.87
CA LYS A 463 5.22 73.14 53.27
C LYS A 463 4.15 72.58 54.24
N GLN A 464 4.44 71.46 54.92
CA GLN A 464 4.53 71.38 56.39
C GLN A 464 4.98 69.98 56.87
N ASP A 465 5.62 69.99 58.04
CA ASP A 465 6.38 68.94 58.71
C ASP A 465 5.56 67.74 59.22
N GLY A 466 6.25 66.62 59.48
CA GLY A 466 5.86 65.69 60.55
C GLY A 466 5.66 64.22 60.18
N HIS A 467 6.63 63.41 60.60
CA HIS A 467 6.51 62.04 61.12
C HIS A 467 5.83 60.91 60.29
N HIS A 468 6.70 60.02 59.79
CA HIS A 468 6.63 58.55 59.86
C HIS A 468 5.27 57.90 60.23
N SER A 469 4.65 57.17 59.30
CA SER A 469 4.46 55.70 59.40
C SER A 469 3.58 55.19 58.26
N LEU A 470 4.11 54.22 57.52
CA LEU A 470 3.49 53.49 56.42
C LEU A 470 2.55 52.42 57.00
N MET A 471 1.24 52.61 56.93
CA MET A 471 0.25 51.53 57.08
C MET A 471 -0.46 51.40 55.74
N THR A 472 0.04 50.49 54.88
CA THR A 472 -0.71 50.04 53.70
C THR A 472 -1.12 48.60 53.93
N THR A 473 -2.41 48.48 54.18
CA THR A 473 -3.24 47.28 54.26
C THR A 473 -3.06 46.41 53.01
N ASN A 474 -2.49 45.21 53.15
CA ASN A 474 -2.55 44.17 52.13
C ASN A 474 -3.57 43.11 52.55
N THR A 475 -4.82 43.30 52.16
CA THR A 475 -5.84 42.23 52.11
C THR A 475 -5.66 41.45 50.81
N ILE A 476 -5.30 40.17 50.92
CA ILE A 476 -5.26 39.22 49.79
C ILE A 476 -6.57 38.42 49.81
N LYS A 477 -7.35 38.48 48.72
CA LYS A 477 -8.50 37.59 48.47
C LYS A 477 -7.97 36.19 48.10
N LEU A 478 -8.39 35.16 48.83
CA LEU A 478 -8.34 33.76 48.37
C LEU A 478 -9.76 33.28 48.10
N TRP A 479 -10.00 32.88 46.84
CA TRP A 479 -10.99 31.96 46.25
C TRP A 479 -12.40 31.83 46.85
N GLU A 480 -13.39 31.88 45.95
CA GLU A 480 -14.82 31.64 46.16
C GLU A 480 -15.13 30.15 45.93
N SER A 481 -15.88 29.54 46.84
CA SER A 481 -16.25 28.11 46.84
C SER A 481 -17.72 27.96 46.48
N GLU A 482 -18.06 26.96 45.67
CA GLU A 482 -19.42 26.40 45.66
C GLU A 482 -19.51 25.29 46.71
N GLU A 483 -20.70 25.20 47.31
CA GLU A 483 -21.16 24.20 48.27
C GLU A 483 -20.82 24.40 49.76
N THR A 484 -21.91 24.64 50.51
CA THR A 484 -22.16 24.52 51.96
C THR A 484 -22.23 25.83 52.77
N GLY A 485 -23.48 26.18 53.12
CA GLY A 485 -23.86 27.37 53.90
C GLY A 485 -23.29 27.38 55.31
N SER A 486 -22.13 28.01 55.46
CA SER A 486 -21.53 28.36 56.75
C SER A 486 -21.12 29.83 56.75
N GLN A 487 -21.56 30.57 57.76
CA GLN A 487 -21.21 31.98 57.95
C GLN A 487 -19.73 32.09 58.35
N PHE A 488 -18.88 32.64 57.49
CA PHE A 488 -17.47 32.90 57.81
C PHE A 488 -17.27 34.37 58.21
N THR A 489 -16.71 34.59 59.39
CA THR A 489 -16.27 35.92 59.85
C THR A 489 -14.76 36.03 59.61
N ILE A 490 -14.34 37.03 58.84
CA ILE A 490 -12.92 37.28 58.56
C ILE A 490 -12.32 38.08 59.73
N PHE A 491 -11.22 37.58 60.29
CA PHE A 491 -10.43 38.30 61.29
C PHE A 491 -9.12 38.78 60.67
N SER A 492 -8.77 40.04 60.93
CA SER A 492 -7.45 40.56 60.60
C SER A 492 -6.37 39.91 61.45
N PHE A 493 -5.15 39.82 60.94
CA PHE A 493 -4.02 39.25 61.68
C PHE A 493 -3.83 39.95 63.04
N SER A 494 -4.05 41.27 63.11
CA SER A 494 -3.96 42.05 64.35
C SER A 494 -4.96 41.57 65.42
N GLN A 495 -6.20 41.26 65.01
CA GLN A 495 -7.23 40.71 65.90
C GLN A 495 -6.85 39.32 66.42
N ILE A 496 -6.26 38.47 65.57
CA ILE A 496 -5.79 37.14 65.95
C ILE A 496 -4.61 37.23 66.92
N THR A 497 -3.63 38.10 66.66
CA THR A 497 -2.50 38.34 67.57
C THR A 497 -2.97 38.83 68.94
N ASN A 498 -3.97 39.72 69.00
CA ASN A 498 -4.49 40.19 70.29
C ASN A 498 -5.29 39.10 71.02
N ALA A 499 -6.15 38.35 70.32
CA ALA A 499 -6.97 37.29 70.92
C ALA A 499 -6.14 36.12 71.48
N THR A 500 -4.93 35.92 70.95
CA THR A 500 -3.96 34.89 71.39
C THR A 500 -2.88 35.44 72.32
N ASN A 501 -3.01 36.69 72.77
CA ASN A 501 -2.03 37.40 73.58
C ASN A 501 -0.60 37.27 73.00
N LYS A 502 -0.45 37.68 71.74
CA LYS A 502 0.76 37.56 70.92
C LYS A 502 1.32 36.13 70.84
N PHE A 503 0.43 35.13 70.79
CA PHE A 503 0.79 33.71 70.73
C PHE A 503 1.65 33.24 71.92
N SER A 504 1.39 33.77 73.12
CA SER A 504 2.10 33.36 74.34
C SER A 504 1.98 31.86 74.60
N THR A 505 2.99 31.26 75.23
CA THR A 505 3.06 29.81 75.49
C THR A 505 1.91 29.26 76.33
N GLU A 506 1.24 30.10 77.12
CA GLU A 506 0.07 29.75 77.93
C GLU A 506 -1.20 29.51 77.10
N SER A 507 -1.22 29.94 75.83
CA SER A 507 -2.35 29.74 74.89
C SER A 507 -2.24 28.47 74.05
N LYS A 508 -1.21 27.64 74.28
CA LYS A 508 -1.00 26.36 73.57
C LYS A 508 -1.76 25.23 74.26
N ALA A 509 -2.73 24.65 73.54
CA ALA A 509 -3.42 23.46 74.00
C ALA A 509 -2.78 22.21 73.37
N TRP A 510 -2.30 21.30 74.21
CA TRP A 510 -1.75 20.02 73.76
C TRP A 510 -2.78 18.90 73.97
N ARG A 511 -3.19 18.24 72.89
CA ARG A 511 -3.73 16.87 72.94
C ARG A 511 -2.78 15.98 72.14
N ARG A 512 -2.38 14.83 72.71
CA ARG A 512 -1.48 13.88 72.06
C ARG A 512 -2.05 13.47 70.70
N GLY A 513 -1.27 13.67 69.63
CA GLY A 513 -1.52 13.10 68.30
C GLY A 513 -1.91 14.08 67.18
N VAL A 514 -1.98 15.39 67.42
CA VAL A 514 -2.26 16.39 66.35
C VAL A 514 -1.34 17.62 66.54
N TRP A 515 -0.95 18.29 65.45
CA TRP A 515 -0.09 19.48 65.41
C TRP A 515 -0.53 20.56 66.42
N PRO A 516 0.41 21.41 66.94
CA PRO A 516 0.10 22.34 68.02
C PRO A 516 -1.01 23.33 67.64
N CYS A 517 -2.09 23.38 68.42
CA CYS A 517 -3.17 24.35 68.25
C CYS A 517 -3.07 25.47 69.29
N VAL A 518 -3.27 26.72 68.86
CA VAL A 518 -3.31 27.90 69.74
C VAL A 518 -4.76 28.30 69.98
N GLN A 519 -5.18 28.42 71.24
CA GLN A 519 -6.54 28.81 71.62
C GLN A 519 -6.54 30.27 72.07
N GLY A 520 -7.29 31.12 71.37
CA GLY A 520 -7.48 32.54 71.73
C GLY A 520 -8.90 32.82 72.22
N LYS A 521 -9.07 33.86 73.05
CA LYS A 521 -10.40 34.39 73.44
C LYS A 521 -10.67 35.67 72.68
N LEU A 522 -11.74 35.68 71.88
CA LEU A 522 -12.24 36.89 71.22
C LEU A 522 -13.17 37.64 72.18
N THR A 523 -12.89 38.92 72.44
CA THR A 523 -13.80 39.81 73.17
C THR A 523 -15.02 40.10 72.31
N ARG A 524 -16.20 39.61 72.71
CA ARG A 524 -17.49 39.90 72.07
C ARG A 524 -17.87 41.35 72.41
N ARG A 525 -18.15 42.19 71.40
CA ARG A 525 -18.85 43.47 71.62
C ARG A 525 -20.31 43.14 71.94
N GLU A 526 -20.76 43.51 73.14
CA GLU A 526 -22.18 43.56 73.49
C GLU A 526 -22.85 44.61 72.59
N GLY A 527 -23.76 44.14 71.74
CA GLY A 527 -24.77 44.99 71.12
C GLY A 527 -26.07 44.74 71.87
N ASN A 528 -26.47 45.69 72.72
CA ASN A 528 -27.83 45.74 73.25
C ASN A 528 -28.80 46.01 72.09
N CYS A 529 -29.88 45.23 72.02
CA CYS A 529 -31.03 45.57 71.19
C CYS A 529 -31.75 46.78 71.79
N SER A 530 -31.65 47.93 71.13
CA SER A 530 -32.65 48.99 70.95
C SER A 530 -32.02 50.11 70.12
#